data_AF-A0A932DRI0-F1
#
_entry.id   AF-A0A932DRI0-F1
#
_cell.length_a   1.000
_cell.length_b   1.000
_cell.length_c   1.000
_cell.angle_alpha   90.00
_cell.angle_beta   90.00
_cell.angle_gamma   90.00
#
_symmetry.space_group_name_H-M   'P 1'
#
loop_
_entity.id
_entity.type
_entity.pdbx_description
1 polymer ?
#
loop_
_entity_poly.entity_id
_entity_poly.type
_entity_poly.pdbx_seq_one_letter_code
_entity_poly.pdbx_strand_id
1 'polypeptide(L)'
;MITENSNVIQKYKYVDFESGNTSIINPYIVPNVAAIARQMTSSSQIMLIVKRTLSLNPLNIIRFGLNNLPFAVSILKMNFAAGVKVLCELEILKQLEKEKTNHFVFHYQMVDMALAFGNKSVLLNFFYLSKKYGFVPGLISNNPERMLSFLSGFSKLPEGLMVYTPLRLISDNVRKVMDGSGVHFVGI
;
A
#
# COMPACT_ATOMS: atom_id res chain seq x y z
N MET A 1 -19.76 -31.30 -8.43
CA MET A 1 -19.89 -31.32 -6.96
C MET A 1 -18.86 -30.35 -6.41
N ILE A 2 -19.33 -29.23 -5.87
CA ILE A 2 -18.53 -28.14 -5.29
C ILE A 2 -18.29 -28.47 -3.82
N THR A 3 -17.06 -28.28 -3.34
CA THR A 3 -16.63 -27.90 -1.97
C THR A 3 -15.10 -28.06 -1.94
N GLU A 4 -14.24 -27.16 -1.50
CA GLU A 4 -14.37 -26.02 -0.58
C GLU A 4 -13.09 -25.17 -0.61
N ASN A 5 -13.26 -23.84 -0.57
CA ASN A 5 -12.44 -22.89 0.19
C ASN A 5 -10.91 -22.98 0.13
N SER A 6 -10.31 -22.70 -1.03
CA SER A 6 -8.97 -22.12 -1.08
C SER A 6 -9.03 -20.60 -0.86
N ASN A 7 -9.56 -20.19 0.31
CA ASN A 7 -9.23 -18.88 0.89
C ASN A 7 -7.75 -18.95 1.29
N VAL A 8 -6.88 -18.76 0.30
CA VAL A 8 -5.46 -18.49 0.48
C VAL A 8 -5.37 -17.08 1.07
N ILE A 9 -5.69 -16.99 2.36
CA ILE A 9 -5.06 -16.06 3.28
C ILE A 9 -3.60 -16.52 3.27
N GLN A 10 -2.85 -16.07 2.26
CA GLN A 10 -1.42 -16.19 2.25
C GLN A 10 -0.95 -15.29 3.39
N LYS A 11 -0.90 -15.89 4.59
CA LYS A 11 -0.08 -15.45 5.71
C LYS A 11 1.27 -15.10 5.10
N TYR A 12 1.57 -13.82 4.99
CA TYR A 12 2.93 -13.36 4.76
C TYR A 12 3.72 -13.83 5.99
N LYS A 13 4.35 -14.99 5.87
CA LYS A 13 5.09 -15.73 6.91
C LYS A 13 6.40 -15.03 7.32
N TYR A 14 6.47 -13.70 7.19
CA TYR A 14 7.70 -12.93 7.37
C TYR A 14 7.49 -11.61 8.14
N VAL A 15 6.32 -11.41 8.76
CA VAL A 15 5.99 -10.21 9.52
C VAL A 15 5.04 -10.64 10.65
N ASP A 16 5.59 -11.18 11.74
CA ASP A 16 4.81 -11.31 12.97
C ASP A 16 4.76 -9.92 13.59
N PHE A 17 3.60 -9.27 13.51
CA PHE A 17 3.39 -7.95 14.10
C PHE A 17 3.31 -8.10 15.62
N GLU A 18 4.44 -7.98 16.31
CA GLU A 18 4.44 -7.79 17.78
C GLU A 18 4.02 -6.35 18.09
N SER A 19 2.72 -6.08 17.96
CA SER A 19 2.12 -4.89 18.56
C SER A 19 1.74 -5.23 20.00
N GLY A 20 2.37 -4.55 20.97
CA GLY A 20 1.94 -4.52 22.37
C GLY A 20 0.55 -3.88 22.58
N ASN A 21 -0.19 -3.58 21.50
CA ASN A 21 -1.56 -3.10 21.53
C ASN A 21 -2.43 -3.97 20.58
N THR A 22 -3.36 -4.71 21.17
CA THR A 22 -4.16 -5.80 20.58
C THR A 22 -5.33 -5.34 19.70
N SER A 23 -5.33 -4.10 19.20
CA SER A 23 -6.44 -3.54 18.40
C SER A 23 -6.15 -3.35 16.90
N ILE A 24 -4.94 -3.66 16.42
CA ILE A 24 -4.60 -3.52 14.99
C ILE A 24 -5.05 -4.78 14.24
N ILE A 25 -6.18 -4.65 13.54
CA ILE A 25 -6.70 -5.62 12.57
C ILE A 25 -5.63 -5.89 11.51
N ASN A 26 -5.41 -7.17 11.15
CA ASN A 26 -4.41 -7.61 10.18
C ASN A 26 -4.29 -6.64 8.98
N PRO A 27 -3.16 -5.94 8.81
CA PRO A 27 -2.98 -5.01 7.70
C PRO A 27 -3.12 -5.71 6.36
N TYR A 28 -3.75 -5.04 5.39
CA TYR A 28 -3.78 -5.52 4.02
C TYR A 28 -2.71 -4.82 3.18
N ILE A 29 -1.75 -5.61 2.67
CA ILE A 29 -0.62 -5.07 1.91
C ILE A 29 -1.03 -4.80 0.47
N VAL A 30 -0.80 -3.57 -0.01
CA VAL A 30 -1.08 -3.12 -1.38
C VAL A 30 0.16 -2.52 -2.03
N PRO A 31 0.33 -2.66 -3.35
CA PRO A 31 -0.35 -3.65 -4.17
C PRO A 31 0.14 -5.06 -3.79
N ASN A 32 -0.69 -6.09 -4.01
CA ASN A 32 -0.26 -7.47 -3.84
C ASN A 32 0.65 -7.86 -5.03
N VAL A 33 1.93 -7.54 -4.90
CA VAL A 33 2.94 -7.75 -5.95
C VAL A 33 3.04 -9.24 -6.32
N ALA A 34 2.97 -10.16 -5.35
CA ALA A 34 3.06 -11.59 -5.63
C ALA A 34 1.91 -12.09 -6.53
N ALA A 35 0.67 -11.65 -6.24
CA ALA A 35 -0.49 -11.97 -7.07
C ALA A 35 -0.37 -11.33 -8.46
N ILE A 36 0.11 -10.09 -8.54
CA ILE A 36 0.34 -9.40 -9.82
C ILE A 36 1.38 -10.14 -10.66
N ALA A 37 2.54 -10.46 -10.09
CA ALA A 37 3.61 -11.19 -10.77
C ALA A 37 3.11 -12.54 -11.31
N ARG A 38 2.34 -13.29 -10.52
CA ARG A 38 1.73 -14.56 -10.95
C ARG A 38 0.71 -14.38 -12.09
N GLN A 39 -0.04 -13.29 -12.11
CA GLN A 39 -1.01 -13.02 -13.18
C GLN A 39 -0.33 -12.54 -14.45
N MET A 40 0.79 -11.83 -14.33
CA MET A 40 1.56 -11.32 -15.47
C MET A 40 2.29 -12.43 -16.24
N THR A 41 2.50 -13.62 -15.67
CA THR A 41 3.04 -14.76 -16.42
C THR A 41 2.04 -15.37 -17.40
N SER A 42 0.74 -15.09 -17.23
CA SER A 42 -0.35 -15.72 -17.98
C SER A 42 -1.29 -14.73 -18.68
N SER A 43 -1.11 -13.42 -18.49
CA SER A 43 -1.97 -12.39 -19.07
C SER A 43 -1.25 -11.05 -19.26
N SER A 44 -1.73 -10.23 -20.20
CA SER A 44 -1.19 -8.88 -20.40
C SER A 44 -1.51 -7.96 -19.21
N GLN A 45 -0.68 -6.94 -19.00
CA GLN A 45 -0.88 -5.95 -17.93
C GLN A 45 -2.24 -5.25 -18.03
N ILE A 46 -2.66 -4.92 -19.26
CA ILE A 46 -3.97 -4.30 -19.53
C ILE A 46 -5.09 -5.27 -19.14
N MET A 47 -4.99 -6.55 -19.53
CA MET A 47 -5.99 -7.56 -19.19
C MET A 47 -6.10 -7.76 -17.67
N LEU A 48 -4.99 -7.68 -16.93
CA LEU A 48 -4.98 -7.73 -15.47
C LEU A 48 -5.79 -6.57 -14.87
N ILE A 49 -5.57 -5.34 -15.33
CA ILE A 49 -6.32 -4.16 -14.88
C ILE A 49 -7.80 -4.32 -15.20
N VAL A 50 -8.14 -4.68 -16.45
CA VAL A 50 -9.52 -4.87 -16.89
C VAL A 50 -10.23 -5.92 -16.02
N LYS A 51 -9.61 -7.09 -15.81
CA LYS A 51 -10.17 -8.16 -14.96
C LYS A 51 -10.41 -7.69 -13.52
N ARG A 52 -9.50 -6.88 -12.97
CA ARG A 52 -9.64 -6.35 -11.61
C ARG A 52 -10.77 -5.33 -11.51
N THR A 53 -10.85 -4.41 -12.46
CA THR A 53 -11.93 -3.42 -12.55
C THR A 53 -13.29 -4.10 -12.69
N LEU A 54 -13.41 -5.09 -13.58
CA LEU A 54 -14.66 -5.85 -13.78
C LEU A 54 -15.04 -6.73 -12.57
N SER A 55 -14.12 -6.94 -11.62
CA SER A 55 -14.42 -7.67 -10.39
C SER A 55 -14.95 -6.79 -9.26
N LEU A 56 -15.04 -5.47 -9.46
CA LEU A 56 -15.62 -4.53 -8.51
C LEU A 56 -17.14 -4.43 -8.72
N ASN A 57 -17.85 -3.98 -7.70
CA ASN A 57 -19.25 -3.64 -7.85
C ASN A 57 -19.44 -2.41 -8.78
N PRO A 58 -20.61 -2.22 -9.42
CA PRO A 58 -20.82 -1.13 -10.39
C PRO A 58 -20.54 0.27 -9.85
N LEU A 59 -20.87 0.52 -8.57
CA LEU A 59 -20.62 1.81 -7.93
C LEU A 59 -19.12 2.10 -7.81
N ASN A 60 -18.33 1.09 -7.46
CA ASN A 60 -16.89 1.19 -7.34
C ASN A 60 -16.20 1.27 -8.70
N ILE A 61 -16.77 0.69 -9.76
CA ILE A 61 -16.29 0.90 -11.14
C ILE A 61 -16.42 2.38 -11.51
N ILE A 62 -17.57 3.00 -11.26
CA ILE A 62 -17.81 4.43 -11.56
C ILE A 62 -16.87 5.30 -10.72
N ARG A 63 -16.78 5.04 -9.41
CA ARG A 63 -15.89 5.77 -8.49
C ARG A 63 -14.43 5.66 -8.92
N PHE A 64 -13.98 4.46 -9.27
CA PHE A 64 -12.64 4.19 -9.78
C PHE A 64 -12.37 4.97 -11.08
N GLY A 65 -13.30 4.92 -12.04
CA GLY A 65 -13.20 5.64 -13.31
C GLY A 65 -13.06 7.14 -13.10
N LEU A 66 -13.97 7.76 -12.33
CA LEU A 66 -13.93 9.19 -12.05
C LEU A 66 -12.65 9.61 -11.31
N ASN A 67 -12.14 8.78 -10.40
CA ASN A 67 -10.92 9.08 -9.65
C ASN A 67 -9.63 8.97 -10.48
N ASN A 68 -9.64 8.11 -11.50
CA ASN A 68 -8.47 7.83 -12.32
C ASN A 68 -8.49 8.54 -13.66
N LEU A 69 -9.61 9.16 -14.05
CA LEU A 69 -9.71 9.94 -15.28
C LEU A 69 -8.63 11.03 -15.39
N PRO A 70 -8.33 11.83 -14.35
CA PRO A 70 -7.25 12.82 -14.42
C PRO A 70 -5.85 12.21 -14.63
N PHE A 71 -5.68 10.94 -14.26
CA PHE A 71 -4.41 10.21 -14.39
C PHE A 71 -4.31 9.43 -15.70
N ALA A 72 -5.35 9.40 -16.53
CA ALA A 72 -5.37 8.62 -17.78
C ALA A 72 -4.19 8.94 -18.69
N VAL A 73 -3.90 10.23 -18.90
CA VAL A 73 -2.75 10.67 -19.70
C VAL A 73 -1.43 10.22 -19.08
N SER A 74 -1.29 10.32 -17.76
CA SER A 74 -0.07 9.86 -17.05
C SER A 74 0.12 8.35 -17.18
N ILE A 75 -0.96 7.57 -17.15
CA ILE A 75 -0.92 6.12 -17.33
C ILE A 75 -0.51 5.78 -18.77
N LEU A 76 -1.06 6.46 -19.77
CA LEU A 76 -0.66 6.29 -21.17
C LEU A 76 0.82 6.64 -21.40
N LYS A 77 1.33 7.62 -20.68
CA LYS A 77 2.77 7.98 -20.65
C LYS A 77 3.62 7.04 -19.78
N MET A 78 3.08 5.90 -19.33
CA MET A 78 3.75 4.90 -18.50
C MET A 78 4.33 5.49 -17.20
N ASN A 79 3.67 6.50 -16.62
CA ASN A 79 4.11 7.08 -15.36
C ASN A 79 3.96 6.07 -14.22
N PHE A 80 5.09 5.68 -13.63
CA PHE A 80 5.15 4.69 -12.56
C PHE A 80 4.21 5.02 -11.38
N ALA A 81 4.24 6.26 -10.87
CA ALA A 81 3.43 6.65 -9.72
C ALA A 81 1.93 6.58 -10.02
N ALA A 82 1.51 6.90 -11.24
CA ALA A 82 0.12 6.77 -11.68
C ALA A 82 -0.29 5.28 -11.80
N GLY A 83 0.57 4.44 -12.36
CA GLY A 83 0.34 3.00 -12.47
C GLY A 83 0.18 2.33 -11.09
N VAL A 84 1.06 2.66 -10.14
CA VAL A 84 0.98 2.14 -8.77
C VAL A 84 -0.27 2.62 -8.05
N LYS A 85 -0.65 3.89 -8.20
CA LYS A 85 -1.91 4.42 -7.65
C LYS A 85 -3.10 3.57 -8.09
N VAL A 86 -3.22 3.34 -9.39
CA VAL A 86 -4.33 2.56 -9.98
C VAL A 86 -4.39 1.16 -9.40
N LEU A 87 -3.25 0.47 -9.35
CA LEU A 87 -3.16 -0.89 -8.81
C LEU A 87 -3.57 -0.95 -7.34
N CYS A 88 -3.09 -0.01 -6.53
CA CYS A 88 -3.46 0.08 -5.12
C CYS A 88 -4.95 0.33 -4.96
N GLU A 89 -5.51 1.28 -5.69
CA GLU A 89 -6.91 1.67 -5.59
C GLU A 89 -7.86 0.52 -5.93
N LEU A 90 -7.57 -0.25 -6.98
CA LEU A 90 -8.36 -1.45 -7.32
C LEU A 90 -8.39 -2.48 -6.20
N GLU A 91 -7.25 -2.71 -5.54
CA GLU A 91 -7.19 -3.63 -4.40
C GLU A 91 -7.89 -3.08 -3.17
N ILE A 92 -7.71 -1.79 -2.87
CA ILE A 92 -8.37 -1.11 -1.75
C ILE A 92 -9.88 -1.20 -1.90
N LEU A 93 -10.44 -0.80 -3.06
CA LEU A 93 -11.87 -0.86 -3.32
C LEU A 93 -12.43 -2.27 -3.13
N LYS A 94 -11.71 -3.28 -3.63
CA LYS A 94 -12.11 -4.69 -3.51
C LYS A 94 -12.09 -5.21 -2.07
N GLN A 95 -11.17 -4.73 -1.23
CA GLN A 95 -11.12 -5.13 0.17
C GLN A 95 -12.14 -4.37 1.03
N LEU A 96 -12.40 -3.10 0.72
CA LEU A 96 -13.44 -2.32 1.37
C LEU A 96 -14.84 -2.90 1.11
N GLU A 97 -15.10 -3.44 -0.08
CA GLU A 97 -16.34 -4.19 -0.39
C GLU A 97 -16.57 -5.40 0.53
N LYS A 98 -15.49 -5.97 1.07
CA LYS A 98 -15.54 -7.16 1.92
C LYS A 98 -15.51 -6.82 3.41
N GLU A 99 -15.43 -5.53 3.77
CA GLU A 99 -15.30 -5.00 5.14
C GLU A 99 -14.18 -5.66 5.94
N LYS A 100 -13.11 -6.12 5.27
CA LYS A 100 -12.08 -6.96 5.91
C LYS A 100 -11.05 -6.19 6.72
N THR A 101 -10.81 -4.92 6.37
CA THR A 101 -9.81 -4.08 7.02
C THR A 101 -10.00 -2.62 6.66
N ASN A 102 -9.62 -1.74 7.58
CA ASN A 102 -9.48 -0.30 7.39
C ASN A 102 -8.02 0.15 7.48
N HIS A 103 -7.07 -0.80 7.46
CA HIS A 103 -5.64 -0.55 7.54
C HIS A 103 -4.92 -1.15 6.34
N PHE A 104 -4.38 -0.28 5.49
CA PHE A 104 -3.71 -0.66 4.25
C PHE A 104 -2.25 -0.27 4.31
N VAL A 105 -1.38 -1.20 3.94
CA VAL A 105 0.06 -1.03 4.07
C VAL A 105 0.72 -1.08 2.71
N PHE A 106 1.51 -0.05 2.39
CA PHE A 106 2.17 0.05 1.11
C PHE A 106 3.38 -0.89 1.05
N HIS A 107 3.38 -1.74 0.03
CA HIS A 107 4.35 -2.81 -0.14
C HIS A 107 5.79 -2.26 -0.26
N TYR A 108 6.74 -2.91 0.43
CA TYR A 108 8.12 -2.44 0.56
C TYR A 108 8.81 -2.16 -0.78
N GLN A 109 8.60 -2.98 -1.80
CA GLN A 109 9.19 -2.74 -3.13
C GLN A 109 8.77 -1.40 -3.76
N MET A 110 7.52 -0.99 -3.57
CA MET A 110 7.03 0.30 -4.12
C MET A 110 7.58 1.46 -3.30
N VAL A 111 7.60 1.28 -1.99
CA VAL A 111 8.10 2.25 -1.01
C VAL A 111 9.60 2.47 -1.19
N ASP A 112 10.41 1.42 -1.08
CA ASP A 112 11.87 1.48 -1.22
C ASP A 112 12.29 2.00 -2.59
N MET A 113 11.54 1.68 -3.66
CA MET A 113 11.81 2.27 -4.98
C MET A 113 11.49 3.76 -5.03
N ALA A 114 10.40 4.21 -4.40
CA ALA A 114 10.11 5.65 -4.28
C ALA A 114 11.21 6.38 -3.49
N LEU A 115 11.71 5.79 -2.41
CA LEU A 115 12.86 6.33 -1.64
C LEU A 115 14.12 6.40 -2.51
N ALA A 116 14.42 5.32 -3.24
CA ALA A 116 15.60 5.18 -4.09
C ALA A 116 15.68 6.29 -5.16
N PHE A 117 14.56 6.59 -5.81
CA PHE A 117 14.49 7.60 -6.88
C PHE A 117 14.02 8.98 -6.42
N GLY A 118 13.78 9.19 -5.11
CA GLY A 118 13.29 10.47 -4.60
C GLY A 118 11.87 10.83 -5.08
N ASN A 119 11.07 9.84 -5.50
CA ASN A 119 9.80 10.06 -6.18
C ASN A 119 8.64 10.21 -5.17
N LYS A 120 8.44 11.44 -4.68
CA LYS A 120 7.38 11.76 -3.69
C LYS A 120 5.98 11.44 -4.19
N SER A 121 5.73 11.53 -5.50
CA SER A 121 4.42 11.29 -6.10
C SER A 121 3.87 9.89 -5.81
N VAL A 122 4.74 8.89 -5.63
CA VAL A 122 4.34 7.52 -5.31
C VAL A 122 3.65 7.46 -3.93
N LEU A 123 4.26 8.08 -2.90
CA LEU A 123 3.68 8.15 -1.56
C LEU A 123 2.51 9.12 -1.49
N LEU A 124 2.59 10.28 -2.17
CA LEU A 124 1.49 11.25 -2.23
C LEU A 124 0.22 10.62 -2.80
N ASN A 125 0.34 9.82 -3.87
CA ASN A 125 -0.79 9.10 -4.44
C ASN A 125 -1.39 8.11 -3.44
N PHE A 126 -0.57 7.39 -2.67
CA PHE A 126 -1.04 6.47 -1.65
C PHE A 126 -1.75 7.20 -0.48
N PHE A 127 -1.18 8.30 0.00
CA PHE A 127 -1.78 9.15 1.04
C PHE A 127 -3.08 9.84 0.56
N TYR A 128 -3.15 10.19 -0.72
CA TYR A 128 -4.40 10.66 -1.31
C TYR A 128 -5.49 9.58 -1.24
N LEU A 129 -5.16 8.32 -1.54
CA LEU A 129 -6.11 7.21 -1.42
C LEU A 129 -6.53 7.00 0.05
N SER A 130 -5.60 7.11 1.00
CA SER A 130 -5.93 6.97 2.44
C SER A 130 -6.94 8.01 2.90
N LYS A 131 -6.72 9.26 2.52
CA LYS A 131 -7.67 10.35 2.77
C LYS A 131 -9.01 10.14 2.06
N LYS A 132 -8.97 9.69 0.80
CA LYS A 132 -10.18 9.52 -0.01
C LYS A 132 -11.09 8.41 0.49
N TYR A 133 -10.51 7.30 0.94
CA TYR A 133 -11.25 6.11 1.35
C TYR A 133 -11.31 5.91 2.87
N GLY A 134 -10.72 6.82 3.64
CA GLY A 134 -10.81 6.82 5.10
C GLY A 134 -10.13 5.63 5.76
N PHE A 135 -8.96 5.23 5.26
CA PHE A 135 -8.18 4.13 5.85
C PHE A 135 -6.92 4.63 6.56
N VAL A 136 -6.44 3.85 7.53
CA VAL A 136 -5.15 4.07 8.21
C VAL A 136 -4.03 3.63 7.26
N PRO A 137 -3.12 4.54 6.86
CA PRO A 137 -2.04 4.19 5.95
C PRO A 137 -0.86 3.61 6.72
N GLY A 138 -0.29 2.53 6.17
CA GLY A 138 1.01 2.00 6.58
C GLY A 138 2.03 2.06 5.46
N LEU A 139 3.31 2.14 5.79
CA LEU A 139 4.43 1.99 4.86
C LEU A 139 5.36 0.89 5.36
N ILE A 140 5.79 -0.04 4.50
CA ILE A 140 6.87 -0.97 4.85
C ILE A 140 8.15 -0.50 4.15
N SER A 141 9.27 -0.46 4.87
CA SER A 141 10.58 -0.19 4.25
C SER A 141 11.70 -0.95 4.94
N ASN A 142 12.67 -1.39 4.13
CA ASN A 142 13.93 -1.95 4.62
C ASN A 142 15.02 -0.88 4.77
N ASN A 143 14.68 0.41 4.69
CA ASN A 143 15.62 1.52 4.74
C ASN A 143 15.08 2.63 5.68
N PRO A 144 15.02 2.38 7.00
CA PRO A 144 14.32 3.27 7.94
C PRO A 144 14.94 4.68 8.02
N GLU A 145 16.27 4.82 7.93
CA GLU A 145 16.93 6.13 7.90
C GLU A 145 16.52 6.96 6.68
N ARG A 146 16.53 6.32 5.50
CA ARG A 146 16.13 6.98 4.25
C ARG A 146 14.63 7.29 4.26
N MET A 147 13.82 6.43 4.84
CA MET A 147 12.39 6.66 5.03
C MET A 147 12.16 7.92 5.87
N LEU A 148 12.80 8.03 7.03
CA LEU A 148 12.68 9.19 7.92
C LEU A 148 13.06 10.50 7.22
N SER A 149 14.22 10.53 6.56
CA SER A 149 14.68 11.69 5.78
C SER A 149 13.73 12.03 4.63
N PHE A 150 13.13 11.02 4.00
CA PHE A 150 12.17 11.24 2.93
C PHE A 150 10.85 11.81 3.45
N LEU A 151 10.34 11.28 4.57
CA LEU A 151 9.11 11.72 5.22
C LEU A 151 9.21 13.13 5.82
N SER A 152 10.38 13.54 6.32
CA SER A 152 10.59 14.91 6.78
C SER A 152 10.48 15.94 5.65
N GLY A 153 10.59 15.50 4.40
CA GLY A 153 10.37 16.32 3.22
C GLY A 153 8.89 16.57 2.88
N PHE A 154 7.93 16.09 3.67
CA PHE A 154 6.49 16.32 3.47
C PHE A 154 5.99 17.38 4.46
N SER A 155 5.19 18.32 3.99
CA SER A 155 4.60 19.37 4.83
C SER A 155 3.54 18.84 5.79
N LYS A 156 2.84 17.77 5.41
CA LYS A 156 1.84 17.11 6.23
C LYS A 156 1.81 15.61 5.91
N LEU A 157 1.92 14.80 6.95
CA LEU A 157 1.72 13.36 6.88
C LEU A 157 0.25 13.02 7.20
N PRO A 158 -0.27 11.89 6.70
CA PRO A 158 -1.57 11.39 7.12
C PRO A 158 -1.60 11.14 8.63
N GLU A 159 -2.75 11.41 9.24
CA GLU A 159 -2.99 11.06 10.63
C GLU A 159 -2.97 9.53 10.80
N GLY A 160 -2.36 9.05 11.88
CA GLY A 160 -2.25 7.62 12.15
C GLY A 160 -1.30 6.85 11.21
N LEU A 161 -0.44 7.55 10.44
CA LEU A 161 0.55 6.89 9.59
C LEU A 161 1.43 5.92 10.39
N MET A 162 1.44 4.66 9.98
CA MET A 162 2.28 3.62 10.55
C MET A 162 3.47 3.31 9.64
N VAL A 163 4.66 3.16 10.20
CA VAL A 163 5.85 2.72 9.45
C VAL A 163 6.37 1.41 10.01
N TYR A 164 6.42 0.41 9.14
CA TYR A 164 6.87 -0.94 9.43
C TYR A 164 8.30 -1.13 8.91
N THR A 165 9.19 -1.58 9.78
CA THR A 165 10.57 -1.86 9.40
C THR A 165 11.14 -3.03 10.21
N PRO A 166 12.03 -3.85 9.63
CA PRO A 166 12.66 -4.93 10.38
C PRO A 166 13.38 -4.43 11.63
N LEU A 167 13.11 -5.02 12.80
CA LEU A 167 13.69 -4.59 14.08
C LEU A 167 15.22 -4.47 14.06
N ARG A 168 15.89 -5.40 13.36
CA ARG A 168 17.35 -5.43 13.21
C ARG A 168 17.94 -4.22 12.49
N LEU A 169 17.13 -3.44 11.77
CA LEU A 169 17.55 -2.25 11.03
C LEU A 169 17.35 -0.97 11.84
N ILE A 170 16.76 -1.06 13.03
CA ILE A 170 16.51 0.08 13.91
C ILE A 170 17.73 0.29 14.80
N SER A 171 18.63 1.18 14.36
CA SER A 171 19.75 1.66 15.20
C SER A 171 19.25 2.60 16.30
N ASP A 172 20.05 2.81 17.36
CA ASP A 172 19.69 3.71 18.46
C ASP A 172 19.45 5.16 18.00
N ASN A 173 20.15 5.58 16.94
CA ASN A 173 19.96 6.90 16.33
C ASN A 173 18.60 7.00 15.63
N VAL A 174 18.18 5.93 14.95
CA VAL A 174 16.86 5.84 14.33
C VAL A 174 15.76 5.89 15.41
N ARG A 175 15.93 5.17 16.54
CA ARG A 175 14.98 5.23 17.68
C ARG A 175 14.77 6.65 18.20
N LYS A 176 15.86 7.40 18.43
CA LYS A 176 15.79 8.78 18.92
C LYS A 176 15.04 9.72 17.98
N VAL A 177 15.19 9.53 16.66
CA VAL A 177 14.46 10.33 15.66
C VAL A 177 12.99 9.92 15.60
N MET A 178 12.68 8.64 15.80
CA MET A 178 11.30 8.13 15.79
C MET A 178 10.46 8.77 16.90
N ASP A 179 11.00 8.85 18.12
CA ASP A 179 10.30 9.38 19.30
C ASP A 179 9.89 10.87 19.15
N GLY A 180 10.54 11.62 18.25
CA GLY A 180 10.24 13.04 18.00
C GLY A 180 9.39 13.33 16.74
N SER A 181 9.05 12.32 15.95
CA SER A 181 8.55 12.50 14.57
C SER A 181 7.02 12.50 14.39
N GLY A 182 6.26 12.09 15.42
CA GLY A 182 4.80 11.93 15.32
C GLY A 182 4.33 10.78 14.40
N VAL A 183 5.26 9.93 13.94
CA VAL A 183 5.01 8.74 13.13
C VAL A 183 5.08 7.51 14.03
N HIS A 184 4.08 6.63 13.95
CA HIS A 184 4.08 5.39 14.73
C HIS A 184 4.89 4.33 14.01
N PHE A 185 6.07 4.02 14.53
CA PHE A 185 6.87 2.93 14.02
C PHE A 185 6.53 1.62 14.71
N VAL A 186 6.43 0.56 13.91
CA VAL A 186 6.20 -0.79 14.37
C VAL A 186 7.34 -1.65 13.85
N GLY A 187 8.12 -2.18 14.80
CA GLY A 187 9.13 -3.18 14.48
C GLY A 187 8.46 -4.47 14.04
N ILE A 188 8.96 -5.04 12.95
CA ILE A 188 8.51 -6.33 12.40
C ILE A 188 9.67 -7.29 12.16
#